data_AF-A0A7H1RS02-F1
#
_entry.id   AF-A0A7H1RS02-F1
#
_cell.length_a   1.000
_cell.length_b   1.000
_cell.length_c   1.000
_cell.angle_alpha   90.00
_cell.angle_beta   90.00
_cell.angle_gamma   90.00
#
_symmetry.space_group_name_H-M   'P 1'
#
loop_
_entity.id
_entity.type
_entity.pdbx_description
1 polymer ?
#
loop_
_entity_poly.entity_id
_entity_poly.type
_entity_poly.pdbx_seq_one_letter_code
_entity_poly.pdbx_strand_id
1 'polypeptide(L)'
;MSTELHNHLFRLLREASDILRQYEREVNREWKRIGEALGKRNARVQEVFSTLCAFVQARLLPYGGEHPANRHLERIAAFHPEMVIFSLNLMENTVHQVLKAHASAAATLHPAVRYLFFKWNEWLLYEMNEQSFKIGRDSSWKKESLWKDAVILFNEWILRAQTFEESAAHICFGFSYFLPFSRCALFQFVNQESTAIGLHGHGVDNGQIQRLRVELDSIPMLKESVGKLKAEVHEFRHFRPIYVPRASEQFPRLYVDPFGLASLVIVPVYVPTEGRMIGGVVLDRGPGRFFAVDRRLFPALMKFGQSAGELLLKWIKAPKKEWEGMAESLSPREIEILKLLADGASTLEAACQLYLSEFTVRDYISSALRKLNAKNRTEAVAKALRLGLIG
;
A
#
# COMPACT_ATOMS: atom_id res chain seq x y z
N MET A 1 -14.69 16.61 -7.74
CA MET A 1 -14.59 15.17 -7.39
C MET A 1 -14.21 14.37 -8.64
N SER A 2 -13.41 13.31 -8.51
CA SER A 2 -13.12 12.40 -9.64
C SER A 2 -14.30 11.48 -9.90
N THR A 3 -14.87 11.54 -11.10
CA THR A 3 -16.02 10.72 -11.49
C THR A 3 -15.68 9.23 -11.47
N GLU A 4 -14.46 8.87 -11.86
CA GLU A 4 -14.01 7.48 -11.89
C GLU A 4 -13.86 6.89 -10.49
N LEU A 5 -13.23 7.64 -9.56
CA LEU A 5 -13.11 7.20 -8.18
C LEU A 5 -14.49 7.09 -7.52
N HIS A 6 -15.37 8.04 -7.77
CA HIS A 6 -16.74 8.01 -7.28
C HIS A 6 -17.47 6.75 -7.73
N ASN A 7 -17.48 6.47 -9.04
CA ASN A 7 -18.11 5.29 -9.59
C ASN A 7 -17.49 4.00 -9.06
N HIS A 8 -16.18 3.98 -8.82
CA HIS A 8 -15.48 2.84 -8.26
C HIS A 8 -15.88 2.57 -6.80
N LEU A 9 -15.84 3.58 -5.92
CA LEU A 9 -16.27 3.42 -4.52
C LEU A 9 -17.76 3.06 -4.40
N PHE A 10 -18.60 3.59 -5.29
CA PHE A 10 -20.01 3.21 -5.33
C PHE A 10 -20.21 1.74 -5.74
N ARG A 11 -19.37 1.22 -6.64
CA ARG A 11 -19.35 -0.23 -6.95
C ARG A 11 -18.98 -1.06 -5.71
N LEU A 12 -17.99 -0.64 -4.91
CA LEU A 12 -17.64 -1.33 -3.67
C LEU A 12 -18.82 -1.37 -2.67
N LEU A 13 -19.59 -0.29 -2.55
CA LEU A 13 -20.80 -0.28 -1.71
C LEU A 13 -21.89 -1.24 -2.21
N ARG A 14 -22.04 -1.35 -3.54
CA ARG A 14 -22.96 -2.31 -4.15
C ARG A 14 -22.50 -3.74 -3.89
N GLU A 15 -21.22 -4.03 -4.12
CA GLU A 15 -20.61 -5.33 -3.85
C GLU A 15 -20.79 -5.74 -2.38
N ALA A 16 -20.56 -4.82 -1.43
CA ALA A 16 -20.83 -5.03 -0.01
C ALA A 16 -22.28 -5.41 0.28
N SER A 17 -23.22 -4.73 -0.39
CA SER A 17 -24.66 -5.00 -0.24
C SER A 17 -25.04 -6.37 -0.80
N ASP A 18 -24.47 -6.75 -1.95
CA ASP A 18 -24.72 -8.04 -2.58
C ASP A 18 -24.15 -9.20 -1.75
N ILE A 19 -22.97 -9.01 -1.12
CA ILE A 19 -22.41 -9.96 -0.15
C ILE A 19 -23.36 -10.14 1.04
N LEU A 20 -23.84 -9.05 1.64
CA LEU A 20 -24.75 -9.13 2.79
C LEU A 20 -26.06 -9.83 2.44
N ARG A 21 -26.57 -9.67 1.21
CA ARG A 21 -27.73 -10.42 0.70
C ARG A 21 -27.43 -11.90 0.50
N GLN A 22 -26.27 -12.21 -0.07
CA GLN A 22 -25.86 -13.60 -0.33
C GLN A 22 -25.78 -14.42 0.96
N TYR A 23 -25.25 -13.83 2.04
CA TYR A 23 -25.08 -14.49 3.34
C TYR A 23 -26.12 -14.02 4.39
N GLU A 24 -27.26 -13.50 3.94
CA GLU A 24 -28.25 -12.86 4.82
C GLU A 24 -28.72 -13.79 5.94
N ARG A 25 -28.97 -15.07 5.62
CA ARG A 25 -29.49 -16.04 6.60
C ARG A 25 -28.49 -16.33 7.71
N GLU A 26 -27.23 -16.49 7.36
CA GLU A 26 -26.11 -16.76 8.26
C GLU A 26 -25.81 -15.53 9.12
N VAL A 27 -25.70 -14.36 8.48
CA VAL A 27 -25.47 -13.07 9.17
C VAL A 27 -26.59 -12.78 10.16
N ASN A 28 -27.85 -12.92 9.76
CA ASN A 28 -29.00 -12.68 10.64
C ASN A 28 -29.05 -13.65 11.83
N ARG A 29 -28.66 -14.91 11.61
CA ARG A 29 -28.58 -15.92 12.67
C ARG A 29 -27.55 -15.54 13.73
N GLU A 30 -26.34 -15.14 13.30
CA GLU A 30 -25.27 -14.75 14.22
C GLU A 30 -25.58 -13.41 14.91
N TRP A 31 -26.14 -12.42 14.20
CA TRP A 31 -26.60 -11.19 14.84
C TRP A 31 -27.67 -11.45 15.90
N LYS A 32 -28.65 -12.31 15.63
CA LYS A 32 -29.66 -12.68 16.63
C LYS A 32 -29.01 -13.30 17.88
N ARG A 33 -28.08 -14.24 17.69
CA ARG A 33 -27.35 -14.89 18.78
C ARG A 33 -26.55 -13.89 19.62
N ILE A 34 -25.90 -12.93 18.98
CA ILE A 34 -25.15 -11.86 19.66
C ILE A 34 -26.09 -10.93 20.42
N GLY A 35 -27.20 -10.51 19.81
CA GLY A 35 -28.22 -9.68 20.47
C GLY A 35 -28.78 -10.35 21.74
N GLU A 36 -29.10 -11.64 21.68
CA GLU A 36 -29.53 -12.42 22.85
C GLU A 36 -28.46 -12.50 23.94
N ALA A 37 -27.18 -12.66 23.56
CA ALA A 37 -26.07 -12.69 24.51
C ALA A 37 -25.83 -11.32 25.18
N LEU A 38 -25.96 -10.22 24.43
CA LEU A 38 -25.89 -8.85 24.95
C LEU A 38 -27.00 -8.58 25.96
N GLY A 39 -28.21 -9.07 25.69
CA GLY A 39 -29.39 -8.91 26.55
C GLY A 39 -29.22 -9.45 27.96
N LYS A 40 -28.46 -10.55 28.09
CA LYS A 40 -28.13 -11.14 29.40
C LYS A 40 -27.26 -10.24 30.28
N ARG A 41 -26.57 -9.24 29.68
CA ARG A 41 -25.63 -8.36 30.38
C ARG A 41 -26.13 -6.91 30.46
N ASN A 42 -26.73 -6.40 29.38
CA ASN A 42 -27.20 -5.03 29.29
C ASN A 42 -28.35 -4.91 28.27
N ALA A 43 -29.57 -4.76 28.79
CA ALA A 43 -30.78 -4.66 27.97
C ALA A 43 -30.76 -3.45 27.02
N ARG A 44 -30.13 -2.34 27.42
CA ARG A 44 -30.03 -1.13 26.58
C ARG A 44 -29.11 -1.37 25.38
N VAL A 45 -27.99 -2.06 25.57
CA VAL A 45 -27.09 -2.42 24.46
C VAL A 45 -27.76 -3.42 23.51
N GLN A 46 -28.55 -4.38 24.02
CA GLN A 46 -29.35 -5.27 23.20
C GLN A 46 -30.39 -4.51 22.36
N GLU A 47 -31.07 -3.52 22.95
CA GLU A 47 -32.05 -2.70 22.25
C GLU A 47 -31.41 -1.92 21.10
N VAL A 48 -30.26 -1.28 21.35
CA VAL A 48 -29.48 -0.56 20.32
C VAL A 48 -29.10 -1.52 19.19
N PHE A 49 -28.51 -2.67 19.53
CA PHE A 49 -28.06 -3.66 18.56
C PHE A 49 -29.22 -4.21 17.71
N SER A 50 -30.35 -4.53 18.34
CA SER A 50 -31.53 -5.05 17.64
C SER A 50 -32.16 -4.00 16.71
N THR A 51 -32.18 -2.73 17.15
CA THR A 51 -32.67 -1.61 16.33
C THR A 51 -31.79 -1.40 15.11
N LEU A 52 -30.47 -1.49 15.25
CA LEU A 52 -29.51 -1.40 14.14
C LEU A 52 -29.62 -2.58 13.17
N CYS A 53 -29.83 -3.81 13.67
CA CYS A 53 -30.09 -4.97 12.81
C CYS A 53 -31.33 -4.75 11.94
N ALA A 54 -32.43 -4.28 12.54
CA ALA A 54 -33.66 -3.98 11.79
C ALA A 54 -33.46 -2.84 10.78
N PHE A 55 -32.71 -1.80 11.16
CA PHE A 55 -32.33 -0.71 10.26
C PHE A 55 -31.54 -1.22 9.04
N VAL A 56 -30.51 -2.03 9.26
CA VAL A 56 -29.67 -2.59 8.19
C VAL A 56 -30.49 -3.50 7.27
N GLN A 57 -31.31 -4.41 7.83
CA GLN A 57 -32.19 -5.28 7.05
C GLN A 57 -33.16 -4.49 6.18
N ALA A 58 -33.80 -3.46 6.74
CA ALA A 58 -34.72 -2.59 5.99
C ALA A 58 -34.03 -1.82 4.85
N ARG A 59 -32.70 -1.63 4.91
CA ARG A 59 -31.92 -0.94 3.88
C ARG A 59 -31.30 -1.89 2.84
N LEU A 60 -31.18 -3.18 3.15
CA LEU A 60 -30.67 -4.20 2.24
C LEU A 60 -31.74 -4.74 1.28
N LEU A 61 -33.03 -4.58 1.58
CA LEU A 61 -34.14 -4.95 0.69
C LEU A 61 -34.16 -4.11 -0.60
N PRO A 62 -34.50 -4.68 -1.77
CA PRO A 62 -34.66 -3.93 -3.01
C PRO A 62 -35.83 -2.91 -2.89
N TYR A 63 -35.61 -1.69 -3.39
CA TYR A 63 -36.49 -0.53 -3.26
C TYR A 63 -37.95 -0.76 -3.69
N GLY A 64 -38.89 -0.28 -2.86
CA GLY A 64 -40.31 -0.06 -3.23
C GLY A 64 -41.17 0.35 -2.03
N GLY A 65 -41.52 1.65 -1.90
CA GLY A 65 -42.49 2.18 -0.92
C GLY A 65 -41.89 3.03 0.22
N GLU A 66 -42.69 3.93 0.81
CA GLU A 66 -42.31 4.82 1.92
C GLU A 66 -41.53 4.08 3.02
N HIS A 67 -40.32 4.56 3.32
CA HIS A 67 -39.30 3.77 4.00
C HIS A 67 -39.63 3.48 5.48
N PRO A 68 -39.70 2.20 5.92
CA PRO A 68 -39.71 1.84 7.34
C PRO A 68 -38.46 2.32 8.09
N ALA A 69 -37.38 2.65 7.35
CA ALA A 69 -36.10 3.08 7.87
C ALA A 69 -36.16 4.39 8.67
N ASN A 70 -37.08 5.32 8.35
CA ASN A 70 -37.17 6.58 9.09
C ASN A 70 -37.56 6.38 10.57
N ARG A 71 -38.45 5.42 10.85
CA ARG A 71 -38.82 5.06 12.23
C ARG A 71 -37.66 4.46 13.02
N HIS A 72 -36.78 3.73 12.35
CA HIS A 72 -35.56 3.23 12.98
C HIS A 72 -34.55 4.34 13.23
N LEU A 73 -34.45 5.34 12.33
CA LEU A 73 -33.54 6.47 12.49
C LEU A 73 -33.88 7.35 13.69
N GLU A 74 -35.16 7.66 13.89
CA GLU A 74 -35.60 8.41 15.08
C GLU A 74 -35.23 7.68 16.38
N ARG A 75 -35.41 6.35 16.41
CA ARG A 75 -35.00 5.54 17.57
C ARG A 75 -33.48 5.49 17.73
N ILE A 76 -32.73 5.34 16.64
CA ILE A 76 -31.26 5.32 16.68
C ILE A 76 -30.72 6.66 17.17
N ALA A 77 -31.34 7.78 16.76
CA ALA A 77 -30.95 9.10 17.17
C ALA A 77 -31.11 9.38 18.67
N ALA A 78 -32.01 8.65 19.34
CA ALA A 78 -32.18 8.73 20.79
C ALA A 78 -31.11 7.95 21.59
N PHE A 79 -30.25 7.17 20.93
CA PHE A 79 -29.18 6.41 21.61
C PHE A 79 -27.90 7.22 21.78
N HIS A 80 -27.05 6.79 22.72
CA HIS A 80 -25.72 7.38 22.86
C HIS A 80 -24.85 6.99 21.65
N PRO A 81 -24.12 7.94 21.01
CA PRO A 81 -23.29 7.67 19.84
C PRO A 81 -22.31 6.51 20.02
N GLU A 82 -21.69 6.39 21.19
CA GLU A 82 -20.73 5.31 21.49
C GLU A 82 -21.38 3.91 21.44
N MET A 83 -22.64 3.78 21.87
CA MET A 83 -23.35 2.50 21.81
C MET A 83 -23.70 2.11 20.37
N VAL A 84 -23.98 3.10 19.52
CA VAL A 84 -24.23 2.90 18.09
C VAL A 84 -22.94 2.45 17.39
N ILE A 85 -21.83 3.16 17.61
CA ILE A 85 -20.50 2.81 17.07
C ILE A 85 -20.10 1.40 17.50
N PHE A 86 -20.23 1.09 18.80
CA PHE A 86 -19.91 -0.24 19.35
C PHE A 86 -20.74 -1.34 18.68
N SER A 87 -22.06 -1.12 18.55
CA SER A 87 -22.96 -2.11 17.97
C SER A 87 -22.69 -2.33 16.48
N LEU A 88 -22.42 -1.26 15.72
CA LEU A 88 -22.04 -1.36 14.30
C LEU A 88 -20.72 -2.11 14.11
N ASN A 89 -19.71 -1.83 14.94
CA ASN A 89 -18.43 -2.57 14.91
C ASN A 89 -18.63 -4.06 15.21
N LEU A 90 -19.50 -4.40 16.16
CA LEU A 90 -19.83 -5.79 16.46
C LEU A 90 -20.57 -6.46 15.29
N MET A 91 -21.50 -5.75 14.66
CA MET A 91 -22.18 -6.22 13.46
C MET A 91 -21.19 -6.48 12.31
N GLU A 92 -20.30 -5.53 12.01
CA GLU A 92 -19.24 -5.64 10.99
C GLU A 92 -18.37 -6.89 11.25
N ASN A 93 -17.86 -7.03 12.48
CA ASN A 93 -17.01 -8.16 12.85
C ASN A 93 -17.71 -9.51 12.69
N THR A 94 -19.02 -9.56 12.98
CA THR A 94 -19.83 -10.78 12.80
C THR A 94 -19.93 -11.16 11.33
N VAL A 95 -20.16 -10.17 10.45
CA VAL A 95 -20.19 -10.41 9.00
C VAL A 95 -18.84 -10.96 8.54
N HIS A 96 -17.72 -10.39 9.01
CA HIS A 96 -16.40 -10.91 8.68
C HIS A 96 -16.15 -12.34 9.17
N GLN A 97 -16.66 -12.72 10.34
CA GLN A 97 -16.58 -14.09 10.83
C GLN A 97 -17.35 -15.06 9.94
N VAL A 98 -18.57 -14.70 9.53
CA VAL A 98 -19.37 -15.50 8.59
C VAL A 98 -18.61 -15.68 7.27
N LEU A 99 -18.07 -14.60 6.69
CA LEU A 99 -17.34 -14.67 5.42
C LEU A 99 -16.07 -15.53 5.51
N LYS A 100 -15.35 -15.49 6.63
CA LYS A 100 -14.18 -16.35 6.87
C LYS A 100 -14.53 -17.83 6.87
N ALA A 101 -15.69 -18.21 7.40
CA ALA A 101 -16.13 -19.60 7.48
C ALA A 101 -16.47 -20.23 6.11
N HIS A 102 -16.70 -19.41 5.08
CA HIS A 102 -17.11 -19.88 3.74
C HIS A 102 -15.97 -19.95 2.70
N ALA A 103 -14.70 -19.89 3.15
CA ALA A 103 -13.43 -20.30 2.49
C ALA A 103 -13.09 -19.83 1.05
N SER A 104 -14.00 -19.31 0.25
CA SER A 104 -13.71 -18.72 -1.08
C SER A 104 -13.82 -17.19 -1.13
N ALA A 105 -14.23 -16.56 -0.02
CA ALA A 105 -14.58 -15.14 0.07
C ALA A 105 -13.65 -14.32 0.99
N ALA A 106 -12.83 -14.98 1.81
CA ALA A 106 -12.24 -14.39 3.01
C ALA A 106 -11.12 -13.36 2.75
N ALA A 107 -10.38 -13.48 1.64
CA ALA A 107 -9.22 -12.63 1.36
C ALA A 107 -9.56 -11.36 0.56
N THR A 108 -10.62 -11.38 -0.25
CA THR A 108 -10.93 -10.31 -1.22
C THR A 108 -12.14 -9.44 -0.84
N LEU A 109 -13.08 -9.95 -0.04
CA LEU A 109 -14.39 -9.28 0.17
C LEU A 109 -14.51 -8.50 1.50
N HIS A 110 -13.52 -8.61 2.38
CA HIS A 110 -13.45 -7.88 3.65
C HIS A 110 -13.45 -6.34 3.49
N PRO A 111 -12.80 -5.73 2.48
CA PRO A 111 -12.72 -4.27 2.43
C PRO A 111 -14.02 -3.59 1.99
N ALA A 112 -14.82 -4.22 1.12
CA ALA A 112 -16.11 -3.67 0.68
C ALA A 112 -17.12 -3.60 1.84
N VAL A 113 -17.27 -4.69 2.59
CA VAL A 113 -18.15 -4.74 3.78
C VAL A 113 -17.72 -3.70 4.80
N ARG A 114 -16.42 -3.60 5.10
CA ARG A 114 -15.90 -2.59 6.01
C ARG A 114 -16.21 -1.16 5.54
N TYR A 115 -16.07 -0.88 4.24
CA TYR A 115 -16.41 0.44 3.71
C TYR A 115 -17.91 0.76 3.87
N LEU A 116 -18.79 -0.23 3.68
CA LEU A 116 -20.22 -0.06 3.89
C LEU A 116 -20.54 0.27 5.36
N PHE A 117 -19.97 -0.48 6.31
CA PHE A 117 -20.16 -0.22 7.75
C PHE A 117 -19.57 1.13 8.18
N PHE A 118 -18.40 1.50 7.65
CA PHE A 118 -17.83 2.84 7.83
C PHE A 118 -18.80 3.94 7.36
N LYS A 119 -19.42 3.77 6.18
CA LYS A 119 -20.39 4.73 5.66
C LYS A 119 -21.70 4.78 6.42
N TRP A 120 -22.19 3.65 6.93
CA TRP A 120 -23.33 3.66 7.85
C TRP A 120 -23.00 4.36 9.16
N ASN A 121 -21.82 4.14 9.72
CA ASN A 121 -21.40 4.81 10.94
C ASN A 121 -21.29 6.34 10.75
N GLU A 122 -20.60 6.78 9.70
CA GLU A 122 -20.47 8.21 9.34
C GLU A 122 -21.86 8.86 9.19
N TRP A 123 -22.75 8.23 8.43
CA TRP A 123 -24.07 8.77 8.16
C TRP A 123 -24.97 8.78 9.41
N LEU A 124 -25.00 7.69 10.19
CA LEU A 124 -25.81 7.64 11.41
C LEU A 124 -25.36 8.70 12.42
N LEU A 125 -24.05 8.86 12.63
CA LEU A 125 -23.52 9.89 13.53
C LEU A 125 -23.84 11.31 13.04
N TYR A 126 -23.85 11.54 11.74
CA TYR A 126 -24.29 12.81 11.17
C TYR A 126 -25.77 13.10 11.49
N GLU A 127 -26.66 12.14 11.23
CA GLU A 127 -28.10 12.28 11.50
C GLU A 127 -28.38 12.49 13.00
N MET A 128 -27.62 11.82 13.88
CA MET A 128 -27.69 12.00 15.34
C MET A 128 -27.32 13.43 15.77
N ASN A 129 -26.31 14.02 15.12
CA ASN A 129 -25.84 15.37 15.43
C ASN A 129 -26.73 16.47 14.84
N GLU A 130 -27.29 16.30 13.64
CA GLU A 130 -28.25 17.27 13.08
C GLU A 130 -29.56 17.35 13.87
N GLN A 131 -30.03 16.25 14.46
CA GLN A 131 -31.19 16.30 15.36
C GLN A 131 -30.90 17.08 16.65
N SER A 132 -29.62 17.16 17.04
CA SER A 132 -29.14 17.90 18.22
C SER A 132 -28.86 19.39 17.90
N PHE A 133 -28.61 19.74 16.64
CA PHE A 133 -28.23 21.08 16.18
C PHE A 133 -29.00 21.43 14.91
N LYS A 134 -30.04 22.30 15.02
CA LYS A 134 -30.75 22.88 13.87
C LYS A 134 -29.87 23.90 13.12
N ILE A 135 -28.82 23.46 12.43
CA ILE A 135 -28.05 24.27 11.47
C ILE A 135 -28.30 23.71 10.07
N GLY A 136 -28.45 24.63 9.11
CA GLY A 136 -29.09 24.40 7.82
C GLY A 136 -28.48 23.30 6.95
N ARG A 137 -29.35 22.78 6.07
CA ARG A 137 -29.09 21.75 5.05
C ARG A 137 -28.00 22.17 4.05
N ASP A 138 -26.74 22.25 4.44
CA ASP A 138 -25.67 22.39 3.47
C ASP A 138 -25.13 21.01 3.07
N SER A 139 -25.63 20.53 1.93
CA SER A 139 -25.29 19.24 1.31
C SER A 139 -23.85 19.14 0.78
N SER A 140 -22.97 20.09 1.13
CA SER A 140 -21.60 20.24 0.64
C SER A 140 -20.64 19.18 1.20
N TRP A 141 -20.85 18.70 2.43
CA TRP A 141 -20.00 17.66 3.05
C TRP A 141 -20.06 16.29 2.32
N LYS A 142 -21.19 15.98 1.65
CA LYS A 142 -21.37 14.73 0.89
C LYS A 142 -20.47 14.60 -0.34
N LYS A 143 -19.86 15.69 -0.84
CA LYS A 143 -19.12 15.70 -2.13
C LYS A 143 -17.60 15.81 -2.01
N GLU A 144 -17.03 16.11 -0.84
CA GLU A 144 -15.60 16.48 -0.73
C GLU A 144 -14.65 15.39 -0.18
N SER A 145 -15.15 14.27 0.37
CA SER A 145 -14.30 13.33 1.15
C SER A 145 -13.99 11.97 0.51
N LEU A 146 -14.51 11.62 -0.68
CA LEU A 146 -14.37 10.24 -1.21
C LEU A 146 -12.94 9.74 -1.38
N TRP A 147 -12.01 10.61 -1.76
CA TRP A 147 -10.61 10.22 -1.85
C TRP A 147 -9.96 10.03 -0.48
N LYS A 148 -10.43 10.73 0.56
CA LYS A 148 -9.99 10.52 1.94
C LYS A 148 -10.48 9.15 2.44
N ASP A 149 -11.70 8.74 2.07
CA ASP A 149 -12.19 7.40 2.40
C ASP A 149 -11.28 6.31 1.82
N ALA A 150 -10.93 6.43 0.53
CA ALA A 150 -10.03 5.49 -0.13
C ALA A 150 -8.68 5.41 0.60
N VAL A 151 -8.12 6.55 1.03
CA VAL A 151 -6.87 6.61 1.81
C VAL A 151 -7.02 5.96 3.18
N ILE A 152 -8.13 6.19 3.89
CA ILE A 152 -8.38 5.58 5.20
C ILE A 152 -8.46 4.06 5.06
N LEU A 153 -9.27 3.55 4.12
CA LEU A 153 -9.41 2.12 3.85
C LEU A 153 -8.07 1.48 3.47
N PHE A 154 -7.32 2.15 2.62
CA PHE A 154 -5.99 1.71 2.23
C PHE A 154 -5.05 1.60 3.43
N ASN A 155 -4.99 2.63 4.26
CA ASN A 155 -4.14 2.64 5.46
C ASN A 155 -4.50 1.53 6.43
N GLU A 156 -5.79 1.36 6.72
CA GLU A 156 -6.24 0.25 7.55
C GLU A 156 -5.84 -1.10 6.96
N TRP A 157 -5.99 -1.27 5.65
CA TRP A 157 -5.66 -2.52 4.95
C TRP A 157 -4.17 -2.86 5.06
N ILE A 158 -3.30 -1.93 4.70
CA ILE A 158 -1.85 -2.18 4.67
C ILE A 158 -1.26 -2.37 6.07
N LEU A 159 -1.86 -1.77 7.11
CA LEU A 159 -1.42 -1.93 8.51
C LEU A 159 -1.60 -3.35 9.05
N ARG A 160 -2.34 -4.22 8.36
CA ARG A 160 -2.50 -5.64 8.74
C ARG A 160 -1.29 -6.49 8.44
N ALA A 161 -0.45 -6.07 7.49
CA ALA A 161 0.71 -6.84 7.06
C ALA A 161 1.70 -7.01 8.21
N GLN A 162 2.16 -8.26 8.40
CA GLN A 162 3.13 -8.63 9.44
C GLN A 162 4.52 -8.91 8.87
N THR A 163 4.65 -9.01 7.55
CA THR A 163 5.92 -9.23 6.86
C THR A 163 6.13 -8.21 5.75
N PHE A 164 7.36 -8.17 5.22
CA PHE A 164 7.69 -7.34 4.07
C PHE A 164 6.92 -7.77 2.82
N GLU A 165 6.84 -9.07 2.57
CA GLU A 165 6.14 -9.68 1.43
C GLU A 165 4.64 -9.40 1.49
N GLU A 166 4.03 -9.56 2.67
CA GLU A 166 2.64 -9.19 2.90
C GLU A 166 2.42 -7.69 2.70
N SER A 167 3.36 -6.85 3.15
CA SER A 167 3.26 -5.40 2.97
C SER A 167 3.25 -5.03 1.49
N ALA A 168 4.17 -5.58 0.70
CA ALA A 168 4.23 -5.37 -0.74
C ALA A 168 2.94 -5.86 -1.43
N ALA A 169 2.44 -7.04 -1.04
CA ALA A 169 1.19 -7.59 -1.56
C ALA A 169 -0.03 -6.71 -1.22
N HIS A 170 -0.15 -6.27 0.04
CA HIS A 170 -1.25 -5.43 0.52
C HIS A 170 -1.23 -4.05 -0.13
N ILE A 171 -0.04 -3.48 -0.36
CA ILE A 171 0.12 -2.22 -1.10
C ILE A 171 -0.43 -2.40 -2.53
N CYS A 172 0.02 -3.42 -3.27
CA CYS A 172 -0.43 -3.65 -4.64
C CYS A 172 -1.94 -3.92 -4.74
N PHE A 173 -2.46 -4.74 -3.83
CA PHE A 173 -3.90 -4.97 -3.72
C PHE A 173 -4.63 -3.65 -3.45
N GLY A 174 -4.21 -2.88 -2.44
CA GLY A 174 -4.90 -1.65 -2.06
C GLY A 174 -4.95 -0.60 -3.18
N PHE A 175 -3.85 -0.43 -3.91
CA PHE A 175 -3.80 0.46 -5.08
C PHE A 175 -4.73 0.05 -6.22
N SER A 176 -4.99 -1.25 -6.41
CA SER A 176 -5.91 -1.74 -7.45
C SER A 176 -7.35 -1.88 -6.95
N TYR A 177 -7.55 -2.06 -5.64
CA TYR A 177 -8.85 -2.33 -5.06
C TYR A 177 -9.59 -1.07 -4.60
N PHE A 178 -8.89 -0.02 -4.14
CA PHE A 178 -9.52 1.22 -3.64
C PHE A 178 -9.44 2.38 -4.64
N LEU A 179 -8.77 2.20 -5.77
CA LEU A 179 -8.62 3.18 -6.84
C LEU A 179 -9.05 2.56 -8.18
N PRO A 180 -9.38 3.37 -9.20
CA PRO A 180 -9.96 2.88 -10.46
C PRO A 180 -8.91 2.27 -11.42
N PHE A 181 -8.13 1.31 -10.92
CA PHE A 181 -7.13 0.54 -11.67
C PHE A 181 -7.42 -0.96 -11.50
N SER A 182 -6.93 -1.78 -12.43
CA SER A 182 -7.15 -3.23 -12.39
C SER A 182 -5.87 -4.00 -12.14
N ARG A 183 -4.71 -3.38 -12.41
CA ARG A 183 -3.40 -3.98 -12.16
C ARG A 183 -2.48 -2.99 -11.48
N CYS A 184 -1.60 -3.53 -10.66
CA CYS A 184 -0.61 -2.79 -9.90
C CYS A 184 0.70 -3.57 -9.86
N ALA A 185 1.83 -2.89 -10.13
CA ALA A 185 3.16 -3.44 -9.91
C ALA A 185 3.98 -2.47 -9.05
N LEU A 186 4.51 -2.95 -7.93
CA LEU A 186 5.33 -2.19 -7.00
C LEU A 186 6.81 -2.46 -7.28
N PHE A 187 7.59 -1.38 -7.35
CA PHE A 187 9.02 -1.42 -7.56
C PHE A 187 9.74 -0.65 -6.45
N GLN A 188 10.91 -1.16 -6.05
CA GLN A 188 11.85 -0.50 -5.16
C GLN A 188 13.02 0.06 -5.96
N PHE A 189 13.42 1.28 -5.64
CA PHE A 189 14.64 1.88 -6.16
C PHE A 189 15.85 1.43 -5.35
N VAL A 190 16.90 1.03 -6.08
CA VAL A 190 18.18 0.59 -5.53
C VAL A 190 19.32 1.26 -6.31
N ASN A 191 20.56 1.09 -5.85
CA ASN A 191 21.76 1.63 -6.50
C ASN A 191 21.66 3.14 -6.74
N GLN A 192 21.41 3.89 -5.66
CA GLN A 192 21.17 5.34 -5.70
C GLN A 192 20.06 5.71 -6.70
N GLU A 193 18.97 4.94 -6.75
CA GLU A 193 17.81 5.22 -7.61
C GLU A 193 18.13 5.22 -9.11
N SER A 194 19.11 4.42 -9.54
CA SER A 194 19.38 4.18 -10.97
C SER A 194 18.62 2.95 -11.50
N THR A 195 18.30 2.01 -10.60
CA THR A 195 17.65 0.74 -10.94
C THR A 195 16.39 0.57 -10.11
N ALA A 196 15.31 0.12 -10.75
CA ALA A 196 14.09 -0.30 -10.08
C ALA A 196 13.95 -1.83 -10.13
N ILE A 197 13.77 -2.46 -8.97
CA ILE A 197 13.54 -3.91 -8.84
C ILE A 197 12.07 -4.17 -8.52
N GLY A 198 11.46 -5.16 -9.17
CA GLY A 198 10.07 -5.51 -8.89
C GLY A 198 9.92 -6.22 -7.54
N LEU A 199 9.01 -5.73 -6.70
CA LEU A 199 8.71 -6.32 -5.39
C LEU A 199 7.49 -7.24 -5.45
N HIS A 200 6.39 -6.74 -6.04
CA HIS A 200 5.13 -7.46 -6.10
C HIS A 200 4.23 -6.97 -7.22
N GLY A 201 3.43 -7.87 -7.79
CA GLY A 201 2.40 -7.57 -8.78
C GLY A 201 1.01 -8.07 -8.36
N HIS A 202 -0.02 -7.26 -8.59
CA HIS A 202 -1.43 -7.62 -8.41
C HIS A 202 -2.20 -7.40 -9.72
N GLY A 203 -3.03 -8.36 -10.12
CA GLY A 203 -3.69 -8.36 -11.43
C GLY A 203 -2.74 -8.60 -12.62
N VAL A 204 -1.47 -8.90 -12.34
CA VAL A 204 -0.40 -9.29 -13.27
C VAL A 204 0.32 -10.53 -12.73
N ASP A 205 1.11 -11.20 -13.56
CA ASP A 205 1.99 -12.28 -13.11
C ASP A 205 3.05 -11.72 -12.13
N ASN A 206 2.86 -12.04 -10.84
CA ASN A 206 3.76 -11.59 -9.78
C ASN A 206 5.19 -12.10 -9.97
N GLY A 207 5.37 -13.34 -10.44
CA GLY A 207 6.68 -13.93 -10.65
C GLY A 207 7.46 -13.22 -11.76
N GLN A 208 6.77 -12.79 -12.83
CA GLN A 208 7.37 -11.95 -13.86
C GLN A 208 7.79 -10.59 -13.29
N ILE A 209 6.93 -9.92 -12.50
CA ILE A 209 7.27 -8.65 -11.86
C ILE A 209 8.52 -8.78 -10.98
N GLN A 210 8.60 -9.80 -10.12
CA GLN A 210 9.72 -10.00 -9.20
C GLN A 210 11.06 -10.28 -9.90
N ARG A 211 11.04 -10.73 -11.16
CA ARG A 211 12.25 -10.92 -11.97
C ARG A 211 12.68 -9.66 -12.71
N LEU A 212 11.84 -8.63 -12.77
CA LEU A 212 12.18 -7.39 -13.46
C LEU A 212 13.25 -6.60 -12.71
N ARG A 213 14.26 -6.20 -13.46
CA ARG A 213 15.20 -5.14 -13.11
C ARG A 213 15.15 -4.11 -14.22
N VAL A 214 14.78 -2.88 -13.86
CA VAL A 214 14.54 -1.80 -14.80
C VAL A 214 15.60 -0.74 -14.59
N GLU A 215 16.44 -0.52 -15.59
CA GLU A 215 17.36 0.61 -15.62
C GLU A 215 16.57 1.89 -15.91
N LEU A 216 16.48 2.78 -14.93
CA LEU A 216 15.67 4.01 -15.05
C LEU A 216 16.24 4.97 -16.09
N ASP A 217 17.55 4.90 -16.34
CA ASP A 217 18.22 5.67 -17.40
C ASP A 217 17.76 5.30 -18.81
N SER A 218 17.23 4.09 -19.00
CA SER A 218 16.65 3.64 -20.27
C SER A 218 15.26 4.23 -20.56
N ILE A 219 14.66 4.93 -19.59
CA ILE A 219 13.32 5.54 -19.67
C ILE A 219 13.47 7.05 -19.46
N PRO A 220 13.59 7.86 -20.53
CA PRO A 220 13.97 9.28 -20.44
C PRO A 220 13.11 10.11 -19.49
N MET A 221 11.78 9.90 -19.51
CA MET A 221 10.85 10.61 -18.63
C MET A 221 11.08 10.33 -17.13
N LEU A 222 11.49 9.09 -16.80
CA LEU A 222 11.79 8.71 -15.42
C LEU A 222 13.15 9.23 -15.01
N LYS A 223 14.15 9.15 -15.89
CA LYS A 223 15.47 9.74 -15.67
C LYS A 223 15.38 11.22 -15.32
N GLU A 224 14.61 11.99 -16.08
CA GLU A 224 14.44 13.43 -15.81
C GLU A 224 13.73 13.66 -14.47
N SER A 225 12.66 12.89 -14.19
CA SER A 225 11.85 13.05 -12.98
C SER A 225 12.62 12.65 -11.72
N VAL A 226 13.41 11.58 -11.75
CA VAL A 226 14.25 11.12 -10.64
C VAL A 226 15.53 11.96 -10.52
N GLY A 227 16.14 12.36 -11.64
CA GLY A 227 17.34 13.20 -11.66
C GLY A 227 17.14 14.56 -10.98
N LYS A 228 15.97 15.19 -11.17
CA LYS A 228 15.61 16.45 -10.48
C LYS A 228 15.59 16.30 -8.96
N LEU A 229 15.24 15.12 -8.43
CA LEU A 229 15.23 14.87 -6.98
C LEU A 229 16.64 14.80 -6.37
N LYS A 230 17.63 14.35 -7.15
CA LYS A 230 19.03 14.24 -6.68
C LYS A 230 19.75 15.59 -6.62
N ALA A 231 19.33 16.55 -7.45
CA ALA A 231 19.97 17.86 -7.55
C ALA A 231 19.47 18.84 -6.47
N GLU A 232 18.22 18.69 -6.01
CA GLU A 232 17.59 19.59 -5.06
C GLU A 232 17.47 18.92 -3.69
N VAL A 233 18.55 19.00 -2.90
CA VAL A 233 18.55 18.56 -1.50
C VAL A 233 17.40 19.30 -0.79
N HIS A 234 16.39 18.55 -0.35
CA HIS A 234 15.19 18.95 0.44
C HIS A 234 13.86 19.22 -0.30
N GLU A 235 13.74 19.11 -1.64
CA GLU A 235 12.45 19.34 -2.32
C GLU A 235 11.89 18.13 -3.09
N PHE A 236 11.52 17.07 -2.36
CA PHE A 236 10.67 15.95 -2.84
C PHE A 236 9.26 16.38 -3.29
N ARG A 237 8.93 17.67 -3.22
CA ARG A 237 7.63 18.25 -3.59
C ARG A 237 7.32 18.12 -5.09
N HIS A 238 8.31 17.76 -5.91
CA HIS A 238 8.20 17.81 -7.37
C HIS A 238 7.96 16.46 -8.06
N PHE A 239 8.21 15.31 -7.41
CA PHE A 239 7.85 14.03 -8.03
C PHE A 239 6.35 13.76 -7.84
N ARG A 240 5.61 14.01 -8.93
CA ARG A 240 4.15 13.85 -9.00
C ARG A 240 3.81 12.55 -9.73
N PRO A 241 2.55 12.07 -9.64
CA PRO A 241 2.14 10.95 -10.45
C PRO A 241 2.31 11.26 -11.94
N ILE A 242 2.94 10.35 -12.68
CA ILE A 242 3.21 10.50 -14.11
C ILE A 242 2.18 9.66 -14.86
N TYR A 243 1.31 10.32 -15.62
CA TYR A 243 0.39 9.61 -16.52
C TYR A 243 1.03 9.47 -17.90
N VAL A 244 1.04 8.25 -18.40
CA VAL A 244 1.60 7.86 -19.69
C VAL A 244 0.45 7.36 -20.57
N PRO A 245 -0.03 8.18 -21.53
CA PRO A 245 -1.17 7.82 -22.35
C PRO A 245 -0.87 6.67 -23.32
N ARG A 246 0.39 6.52 -23.74
CA ARG A 246 0.85 5.47 -24.64
C ARG A 246 2.20 4.92 -24.16
N ALA A 247 2.15 3.73 -23.56
CA ALA A 247 3.32 3.09 -22.97
C ALA A 247 4.40 2.79 -24.03
N SER A 248 4.01 2.33 -25.23
CA SER A 248 4.93 2.00 -26.33
C SER A 248 5.75 3.19 -26.86
N GLU A 249 5.33 4.43 -26.59
CA GLU A 249 6.06 5.63 -27.00
C GLU A 249 7.13 6.04 -25.96
N GLN A 250 7.02 5.55 -24.72
CA GLN A 250 7.81 6.03 -23.58
C GLN A 250 8.63 4.91 -22.91
N PHE A 251 8.25 3.65 -23.11
CA PHE A 251 8.88 2.48 -22.53
C PHE A 251 9.44 1.55 -23.62
N PRO A 252 10.61 0.94 -23.39
CA PRO A 252 11.11 -0.15 -24.22
C PRO A 252 10.10 -1.30 -24.38
N ARG A 253 10.06 -1.89 -25.58
CA ARG A 253 9.14 -3.01 -25.93
C ARG A 253 9.22 -4.19 -24.97
N LEU A 254 10.41 -4.47 -24.42
CA LEU A 254 10.61 -5.57 -23.47
C LEU A 254 9.79 -5.41 -22.17
N TYR A 255 9.39 -4.18 -21.81
CA TYR A 255 8.49 -3.92 -20.68
C TYR A 255 7.02 -3.79 -21.12
N VAL A 256 6.78 -3.45 -22.39
CA VAL A 256 5.43 -3.19 -22.91
C VAL A 256 4.75 -4.49 -23.35
N ASP A 257 5.44 -5.29 -24.17
CA ASP A 257 4.87 -6.45 -24.85
C ASP A 257 4.47 -7.58 -23.89
N PRO A 258 5.29 -8.00 -22.90
CA PRO A 258 4.93 -9.11 -22.01
C PRO A 258 3.70 -8.86 -21.15
N PHE A 259 3.42 -7.58 -20.85
CA PHE A 259 2.31 -7.17 -20.00
C PHE A 259 1.15 -6.55 -20.80
N GLY A 260 1.31 -6.33 -22.11
CA GLY A 260 0.35 -5.66 -22.97
C GLY A 260 0.04 -4.22 -22.50
N LEU A 261 1.05 -3.44 -22.11
CA LEU A 261 0.83 -2.09 -21.58
C LEU A 261 0.33 -1.14 -22.69
N ALA A 262 -0.79 -0.45 -22.43
CA ALA A 262 -1.34 0.55 -23.36
C ALA A 262 -1.23 1.97 -22.78
N SER A 263 -1.95 2.26 -21.69
CA SER A 263 -1.76 3.47 -20.87
C SER A 263 -1.38 3.05 -19.45
N LEU A 264 -0.65 3.90 -18.72
CA LEU A 264 -0.30 3.63 -17.32
C LEU A 264 -0.12 4.89 -16.50
N VAL A 265 -0.15 4.75 -15.18
CA VAL A 265 0.22 5.80 -14.22
C VAL A 265 1.35 5.29 -13.34
N ILE A 266 2.35 6.12 -13.13
CA ILE A 266 3.46 5.87 -12.21
C ILE A 266 3.27 6.76 -11.00
N VAL A 267 3.19 6.15 -9.83
CA VAL A 267 2.99 6.84 -8.55
C VAL A 267 4.25 6.69 -7.70
N PRO A 268 4.82 7.78 -7.16
CA PRO A 268 5.96 7.64 -6.25
C PRO A 268 5.59 6.91 -4.97
N VAL A 269 6.53 6.13 -4.45
CA VAL A 269 6.50 5.58 -3.10
C VAL A 269 7.64 6.22 -2.32
N TYR A 270 7.31 7.00 -1.29
CA TYR A 270 8.26 7.91 -0.66
C TYR A 270 7.92 8.18 0.80
N VAL A 271 8.90 8.64 1.55
CA VAL A 271 8.81 9.01 2.97
C VAL A 271 9.13 10.50 3.09
N PRO A 272 8.12 11.38 3.24
CA PRO A 272 8.34 12.82 3.32
C PRO A 272 9.18 13.23 4.53
N THR A 273 8.96 12.60 5.68
CA THR A 273 9.64 12.93 6.94
C THR A 273 11.15 12.70 6.90
N GLU A 274 11.60 11.78 6.05
CA GLU A 274 13.01 11.45 5.87
C GLU A 274 13.59 12.00 4.57
N GLY A 275 12.76 12.66 3.76
CA GLY A 275 13.15 13.05 2.41
C GLY A 275 13.71 11.86 1.63
N ARG A 276 12.97 10.75 1.58
CA ARG A 276 13.47 9.52 0.96
C ARG A 276 12.51 8.98 -0.07
N MET A 277 12.99 8.67 -1.27
CA MET A 277 12.25 7.90 -2.25
C MET A 277 12.54 6.41 -2.06
N ILE A 278 11.49 5.60 -1.94
CA ILE A 278 11.61 4.14 -1.81
C ILE A 278 11.49 3.49 -3.18
N GLY A 279 10.65 4.03 -4.06
CA GLY A 279 10.44 3.51 -5.40
C GLY A 279 9.19 4.05 -6.07
N GLY A 280 8.49 3.21 -6.83
CA GLY A 280 7.31 3.60 -7.57
C GLY A 280 6.33 2.45 -7.77
N VAL A 281 5.06 2.82 -7.93
CA VAL A 281 3.97 1.91 -8.29
C VAL A 281 3.52 2.21 -9.71
N VAL A 282 3.40 1.18 -10.54
CA VAL A 282 2.86 1.26 -11.90
C VAL A 282 1.43 0.70 -11.90
N LEU A 283 0.48 1.50 -12.40
CA LEU A 283 -0.95 1.19 -12.42
C LEU A 283 -1.49 1.23 -13.85
N ASP A 284 -2.34 0.27 -14.19
CA ASP A 284 -3.12 0.31 -15.43
C ASP A 284 -4.50 -0.36 -15.31
N ARG A 285 -5.21 -0.52 -16.44
CA ARG A 285 -6.54 -1.13 -16.51
C ARG A 285 -6.57 -2.47 -17.25
N GLY A 286 -5.44 -3.15 -17.37
CA GLY A 286 -5.34 -4.43 -18.07
C GLY A 286 -4.73 -4.37 -19.47
N PRO A 287 -4.45 -5.52 -20.08
CA PRO A 287 -3.78 -5.60 -21.37
C PRO A 287 -4.53 -4.86 -22.48
N GLY A 288 -3.82 -4.01 -23.23
CA GLY A 288 -4.35 -3.27 -24.38
C GLY A 288 -5.35 -2.17 -24.05
N ARG A 289 -5.56 -1.85 -22.76
CA ARG A 289 -6.58 -0.87 -22.33
C ARG A 289 -6.02 0.55 -22.22
N PHE A 290 -6.50 1.43 -23.08
CA PHE A 290 -6.28 2.87 -22.95
C PHE A 290 -7.26 3.50 -21.96
N PHE A 291 -6.81 4.52 -21.21
CA PHE A 291 -7.67 5.26 -20.29
C PHE A 291 -7.13 6.66 -20.04
N ALA A 292 -8.02 7.64 -19.83
CA ALA A 292 -7.63 8.95 -19.35
C ALA A 292 -7.58 8.97 -17.81
N VAL A 293 -6.79 9.88 -17.23
CA VAL A 293 -6.72 10.05 -15.78
C VAL A 293 -7.21 11.42 -15.38
N ASP A 294 -8.20 11.47 -14.50
CA ASP A 294 -8.62 12.71 -13.86
C ASP A 294 -7.54 13.16 -12.85
N ARG A 295 -6.94 14.34 -13.09
CA ARG A 295 -5.94 14.94 -12.20
C ARG A 295 -6.44 15.13 -10.76
N ARG A 296 -7.76 15.17 -10.54
CA ARG A 296 -8.36 15.18 -9.19
C ARG A 296 -8.08 13.90 -8.39
N LEU A 297 -7.61 12.82 -9.02
CA LEU A 297 -7.17 11.59 -8.37
C LEU A 297 -5.76 11.71 -7.76
N PHE A 298 -4.95 12.67 -8.22
CA PHE A 298 -3.54 12.78 -7.84
C PHE A 298 -3.32 12.95 -6.33
N PRO A 299 -4.13 13.72 -5.57
CA PRO A 299 -4.01 13.78 -4.12
C PRO A 299 -4.16 12.40 -3.45
N ALA A 300 -5.08 11.56 -3.95
CA ALA A 300 -5.25 10.19 -3.46
C ALA A 300 -4.01 9.35 -3.77
N LEU A 301 -3.53 9.37 -5.01
CA LEU A 301 -2.33 8.63 -5.42
C LEU A 301 -1.12 9.01 -4.58
N MET A 302 -0.90 10.30 -4.35
CA MET A 302 0.21 10.78 -3.52
C MET A 302 0.09 10.29 -2.08
N LYS A 303 -1.12 10.28 -1.50
CA LYS A 303 -1.33 9.76 -0.15
C LYS A 303 -1.15 8.25 -0.04
N PHE A 304 -1.60 7.49 -1.04
CA PHE A 304 -1.31 6.06 -1.11
C PHE A 304 0.20 5.81 -1.20
N GLY A 305 0.89 6.55 -2.07
CA GLY A 305 2.35 6.46 -2.24
C GLY A 305 3.12 6.78 -0.97
N GLN A 306 2.70 7.83 -0.24
CA GLN A 306 3.26 8.19 1.08
C GLN A 306 3.05 7.06 2.09
N SER A 307 1.83 6.56 2.25
CA SER A 307 1.50 5.53 3.25
C SER A 307 2.17 4.18 2.94
N ALA A 308 2.30 3.83 1.66
CA ALA A 308 3.09 2.69 1.22
C ALA A 308 4.58 2.88 1.57
N GLY A 309 5.14 4.07 1.34
CA GLY A 309 6.53 4.38 1.67
C GLY A 309 6.82 4.28 3.17
N GLU A 310 5.96 4.87 4.00
CA GLU A 310 6.06 4.81 5.47
C GLU A 310 5.98 3.36 5.98
N LEU A 311 5.12 2.52 5.38
CA LEU A 311 5.05 1.10 5.75
C LEU A 311 6.31 0.34 5.33
N LEU A 312 6.75 0.48 4.08
CA LEU A 312 7.93 -0.22 3.58
C LEU A 312 9.20 0.19 4.32
N LEU A 313 9.28 1.47 4.72
CA LEU A 313 10.39 1.97 5.49
C LEU A 313 10.59 1.20 6.80
N LYS A 314 9.53 0.74 7.46
CA LYS A 314 9.63 -0.06 8.69
C LYS A 314 10.45 -1.34 8.47
N TRP A 315 10.34 -1.93 7.29
CA TRP A 315 11.02 -3.15 6.92
C TRP A 315 12.41 -2.89 6.33
N ILE A 316 12.54 -1.82 5.55
CA ILE A 316 13.81 -1.39 4.96
C ILE A 316 14.76 -0.83 6.05
N LYS A 317 14.21 -0.29 7.15
CA LYS A 317 14.94 0.14 8.38
C LYS A 317 14.90 -0.87 9.52
N ALA A 318 14.12 -1.96 9.43
CA ALA A 318 14.18 -3.02 10.43
C ALA A 318 15.64 -3.45 10.55
N PRO A 319 16.21 -3.48 11.76
CA PRO A 319 17.65 -3.35 11.91
C PRO A 319 18.33 -4.52 11.22
N LYS A 320 19.11 -4.20 10.17
CA LYS A 320 20.32 -4.93 9.78
C LYS A 320 21.31 -4.86 10.94
N LYS A 321 20.96 -5.41 12.10
CA LYS A 321 21.69 -5.24 13.37
C LYS A 321 23.02 -5.99 13.41
N GLU A 322 23.46 -6.61 12.32
CA GLU A 322 24.77 -7.26 12.26
C GLU A 322 25.78 -6.56 11.34
N TRP A 323 25.36 -5.79 10.32
CA TRP A 323 26.30 -5.38 9.25
C TRP A 323 26.43 -3.87 8.99
N GLU A 324 25.58 -3.01 9.57
CA GLU A 324 25.78 -1.54 9.46
C GLU A 324 26.97 -1.05 10.30
N GLY A 325 27.34 -1.77 11.37
CA GLY A 325 28.61 -1.55 12.06
C GLY A 325 29.85 -1.97 11.25
N MET A 326 29.70 -2.77 10.18
CA MET A 326 30.81 -3.22 9.34
C MET A 326 31.10 -2.26 8.16
N ALA A 327 30.09 -1.60 7.61
CA ALA A 327 30.28 -0.59 6.56
C ALA A 327 30.99 0.67 7.09
N GLU A 328 30.69 1.08 8.34
CA GLU A 328 31.46 2.11 9.04
C GLU A 328 32.84 1.63 9.54
N SER A 329 33.09 0.32 9.53
CA SER A 329 34.38 -0.24 10.00
C SER A 329 35.46 -0.25 8.92
N LEU A 330 35.11 -0.33 7.63
CA LEU A 330 36.08 -0.40 6.54
C LEU A 330 36.52 1.00 6.11
N SER A 331 37.83 1.23 6.13
CA SER A 331 38.46 2.42 5.59
C SER A 331 38.35 2.45 4.06
N PRO A 332 38.40 3.65 3.44
CA PRO A 332 38.42 3.78 1.98
C PRO A 332 39.49 2.93 1.30
N ARG A 333 40.67 2.78 1.93
CA ARG A 333 41.77 1.94 1.41
C ARG A 333 41.44 0.45 1.43
N GLU A 334 40.74 -0.03 2.45
CA GLU A 334 40.28 -1.43 2.49
C GLU A 334 39.24 -1.70 1.40
N ILE A 335 38.38 -0.72 1.08
CA ILE A 335 37.40 -0.83 -0.01
C ILE A 335 38.11 -0.86 -1.38
N GLU A 336 39.08 0.01 -1.62
CA GLU A 336 39.88 0.02 -2.85
C GLU A 336 40.59 -1.32 -3.07
N ILE A 337 41.21 -1.87 -2.02
CA ILE A 337 41.89 -3.16 -2.09
C ILE A 337 40.90 -4.29 -2.36
N LEU A 338 39.72 -4.28 -1.75
CA LEU A 338 38.69 -5.28 -2.00
C LEU A 338 38.16 -5.24 -3.46
N LYS A 339 38.12 -4.06 -4.10
CA LYS A 339 37.78 -3.94 -5.53
C LYS A 339 38.84 -4.59 -6.41
N LEU A 340 40.11 -4.27 -6.19
CA LEU A 340 41.21 -4.86 -6.95
C LEU A 340 41.26 -6.39 -6.80
N LEU A 341 40.98 -6.89 -5.60
CA LEU A 341 40.86 -8.33 -5.35
C LEU A 341 39.67 -8.96 -6.08
N ALA A 342 38.54 -8.24 -6.21
CA ALA A 342 37.38 -8.70 -6.98
C ALA A 342 37.69 -8.79 -8.47
N ASP A 343 38.53 -7.89 -8.97
CA ASP A 343 39.04 -7.87 -10.35
C ASP A 343 40.14 -8.92 -10.61
N GLY A 344 40.51 -9.70 -9.59
CA GLY A 344 41.48 -10.78 -9.70
C GLY A 344 42.94 -10.36 -9.51
N ALA A 345 43.21 -9.12 -9.08
CA ALA A 345 44.57 -8.64 -8.86
C ALA A 345 45.27 -9.41 -7.74
N SER A 346 46.56 -9.68 -7.96
CA SER A 346 47.49 -10.15 -6.94
C SER A 346 47.86 -9.04 -5.96
N THR A 347 48.42 -9.40 -4.79
CA THR A 347 48.89 -8.42 -3.80
C THR A 347 49.94 -7.47 -4.37
N LEU A 348 50.81 -7.97 -5.26
CA LEU A 348 51.82 -7.18 -5.95
C LEU A 348 51.18 -6.18 -6.92
N GLU A 349 50.23 -6.63 -7.74
CA GLU A 349 49.52 -5.74 -8.68
C GLU A 349 48.72 -4.67 -7.93
N ALA A 350 48.05 -5.02 -6.84
CA ALA A 350 47.34 -4.07 -6.01
C ALA A 350 48.29 -3.05 -5.34
N ALA A 351 49.47 -3.49 -4.90
CA ALA A 351 50.51 -2.62 -4.35
C ALA A 351 51.01 -1.61 -5.39
N CYS A 352 51.27 -2.06 -6.62
CA CYS A 352 51.66 -1.20 -7.73
C CYS A 352 50.56 -0.19 -8.10
N GLN A 353 49.31 -0.63 -8.19
CA GLN A 353 48.18 0.24 -8.59
C GLN A 353 47.84 1.30 -7.54
N LEU A 354 48.01 0.98 -6.25
CA LEU A 354 47.70 1.89 -5.15
C LEU A 354 48.91 2.69 -4.64
N TYR A 355 50.09 2.51 -5.23
CA TYR A 355 51.36 3.11 -4.80
C TYR A 355 51.70 2.80 -3.33
N LEU A 356 51.51 1.55 -2.92
CA LEU A 356 51.77 1.04 -1.57
C LEU A 356 52.81 -0.09 -1.59
N SER A 357 53.38 -0.44 -0.43
CA SER A 357 54.19 -1.67 -0.33
C SER A 357 53.30 -2.91 -0.29
N GLU A 358 53.78 -4.06 -0.78
CA GLU A 358 53.07 -5.35 -0.66
C GLU A 358 52.73 -5.70 0.79
N PHE A 359 53.60 -5.32 1.73
CA PHE A 359 53.37 -5.48 3.16
C PHE A 359 52.15 -4.67 3.62
N THR A 360 52.08 -3.39 3.26
CA THR A 360 50.95 -2.51 3.58
C THR A 360 49.64 -3.02 2.96
N VAL A 361 49.67 -3.52 1.73
CA VAL A 361 48.48 -4.12 1.10
C VAL A 361 48.03 -5.37 1.87
N ARG A 362 48.97 -6.23 2.28
CA ARG A 362 48.66 -7.43 3.08
C ARG A 362 48.04 -7.08 4.44
N ASP A 363 48.49 -6.00 5.06
CA ASP A 363 47.92 -5.49 6.32
C ASP A 363 46.47 -5.01 6.13
N TYR A 364 46.19 -4.25 5.07
CA TYR A 364 44.83 -3.85 4.74
C TYR A 364 43.93 -5.03 4.40
N ILE A 365 44.42 -6.03 3.66
CA ILE A 365 43.67 -7.27 3.39
C ILE A 365 43.34 -7.98 4.71
N SER A 366 44.31 -8.11 5.62
CA SER A 366 44.13 -8.77 6.91
C SER A 366 43.14 -8.02 7.80
N SER A 367 43.21 -6.69 7.80
CA SER A 367 42.26 -5.83 8.52
C SER A 367 40.86 -5.93 7.93
N ALA A 368 40.71 -5.92 6.60
CA ALA A 368 39.43 -6.11 5.92
C ALA A 368 38.82 -7.49 6.19
N LEU A 369 39.63 -8.57 6.16
CA LEU A 369 39.21 -9.93 6.50
C LEU A 369 38.66 -10.01 7.93
N ARG A 370 39.38 -9.42 8.90
CA ARG A 370 38.95 -9.36 10.29
C ARG A 370 37.64 -8.58 10.44
N LYS A 371 37.55 -7.40 9.80
CA LYS A 371 36.38 -6.53 9.84
C LYS A 371 35.15 -7.14 9.17
N LEU A 372 35.33 -7.94 8.12
CA LEU A 372 34.26 -8.67 7.42
C LEU A 372 34.00 -10.07 8.02
N ASN A 373 34.72 -10.45 9.07
CA ASN A 373 34.72 -11.79 9.68
C ASN A 373 34.83 -12.90 8.62
N ALA A 374 35.75 -12.74 7.67
CA ALA A 374 35.95 -13.64 6.54
C ALA A 374 37.21 -14.49 6.73
N LYS A 375 37.14 -15.76 6.34
CA LYS A 375 38.23 -16.73 6.53
C LYS A 375 39.30 -16.63 5.45
N ASN A 376 38.95 -16.11 4.28
CA ASN A 376 39.87 -15.94 3.16
C ASN A 376 39.44 -14.78 2.25
N ARG A 377 40.36 -14.34 1.37
CA ARG A 377 40.15 -13.21 0.45
C ARG A 377 38.91 -13.37 -0.44
N THR A 378 38.62 -14.58 -0.90
CA THR A 378 37.47 -14.86 -1.77
C THR A 378 36.16 -14.68 -1.00
N GLU A 379 36.10 -15.14 0.25
CA GLU A 379 34.96 -14.93 1.13
C GLU A 379 34.77 -13.44 1.46
N ALA A 380 35.85 -12.69 1.68
CA ALA A 380 35.79 -11.25 1.91
C ALA A 380 35.22 -10.49 0.71
N VAL A 381 35.69 -10.81 -0.51
CA VAL A 381 35.16 -10.23 -1.76
C VAL A 381 33.69 -10.58 -1.93
N ALA A 382 33.31 -11.85 -1.74
CA ALA A 382 31.91 -12.28 -1.86
C ALA A 382 31.00 -11.57 -0.85
N LYS A 383 31.47 -11.37 0.39
CA LYS A 383 30.74 -10.60 1.41
C LYS A 383 30.64 -9.12 1.02
N ALA A 384 31.73 -8.49 0.59
CA ALA A 384 31.73 -7.08 0.19
C ALA A 384 30.79 -6.81 -0.99
N LEU A 385 30.71 -7.72 -1.98
CA LEU A 385 29.75 -7.66 -3.10
C LEU A 385 28.30 -7.82 -2.61
N ARG A 386 28.02 -8.80 -1.75
CA ARG A 386 26.67 -9.00 -1.17
C ARG A 386 26.20 -7.82 -0.33
N LEU A 387 27.13 -7.14 0.33
CA LEU A 387 26.88 -5.96 1.14
C LEU A 387 26.78 -4.67 0.31
N GLY A 388 27.10 -4.71 -0.98
CA GLY A 388 27.10 -3.54 -1.87
C GLY A 388 28.23 -2.54 -1.57
N LEU A 389 29.31 -2.99 -0.91
CA LEU A 389 30.47 -2.14 -0.57
C LEU A 389 31.41 -1.96 -1.76
N ILE A 390 31.44 -2.95 -2.64
CA ILE A 390 32.17 -2.97 -3.92
C ILE A 390 31.21 -3.50 -4.99
N GLY A 391 31.39 -3.09 -6.24
CA GLY A 391 30.49 -3.43 -7.34
C GLY A 391 31.12 -3.13 -8.69
#